data_AF-A0A371GA92-F1
#
_entry.id   AF-A0A371GA92-F1
#
_cell.length_a   1.000
_cell.length_b   1.000
_cell.length_c   1.000
_cell.angle_alpha   90.00
_cell.angle_beta   90.00
_cell.angle_gamma   90.00
#
_symmetry.space_group_name_H-M   'P 1'
#
loop_
_entity.id
_entity.type
_entity.pdbx_description
1 polymer ?
#
loop_
_entity_poly.entity_id
_entity_poly.type
_entity_poly.pdbx_seq_one_letter_code
_entity_poly.pdbx_strand_id
1 'polypeptide(L)'
;MVSAIKAAIGDLVLTFTWVFFSSMLGLATNFITTALDLHRVSYNGFDYPSAIIITSLIFVLVTIFTFIGNALGGASFNPTGNASFYAAGLGSDTLISMALRFPAQLWSMFQLPVAVAVLLESSSTVISIATSRFLDSLSLALGSVGGVLAVMEVMPPKYKHLIGGPSLKVSLHTGAIAEGVLTFVITFVVLCIMLRGPRSEAAKTWLMAISTVIVITAGASYTGPAMNPAFVSDYYSSQLIYKLVFILSYLPAFLYP
;
A
#
# COMPACT_ATOMS: atom_id res chain seq x y z
N MET A 1 -24.79 -10.00 3.81
CA MET A 1 -24.70 -8.55 3.49
C MET A 1 -24.17 -7.71 4.66
N VAL A 2 -24.73 -7.82 5.88
CA VAL A 2 -24.26 -7.08 7.07
C VAL A 2 -22.76 -7.28 7.37
N SER A 3 -22.25 -8.51 7.23
CA SER A 3 -20.82 -8.81 7.37
C SER A 3 -19.96 -8.15 6.29
N ALA A 4 -20.44 -8.02 5.05
CA ALA A 4 -19.71 -7.37 3.96
C ALA A 4 -19.64 -5.84 4.16
N ILE A 5 -20.70 -5.22 4.67
CA ILE A 5 -20.72 -3.80 5.03
C ILE A 5 -19.73 -3.53 6.17
N LYS A 6 -19.75 -4.38 7.22
CA LYS A 6 -18.79 -4.27 8.32
C LYS A 6 -17.34 -4.41 7.83
N ALA A 7 -17.06 -5.39 6.96
CA ALA A 7 -15.76 -5.57 6.36
C ALA A 7 -15.36 -4.37 5.48
N ALA A 8 -16.27 -3.79 4.69
CA ALA A 8 -15.99 -2.61 3.87
C ALA A 8 -15.68 -1.36 4.71
N ILE A 9 -16.40 -1.13 5.81
CA ILE A 9 -16.07 -0.04 6.75
C ILE A 9 -14.71 -0.31 7.40
N GLY A 10 -14.46 -1.56 7.81
CA GLY A 10 -13.19 -1.98 8.35
C GLY A 10 -12.04 -1.79 7.36
N ASP A 11 -12.25 -2.12 6.09
CA ASP A 11 -11.31 -1.94 4.99
C ASP A 11 -10.95 -0.47 4.82
N LEU A 12 -11.93 0.44 4.89
CA LEU A 12 -11.68 1.88 4.80
C LEU A 12 -10.73 2.33 5.93
N VAL A 13 -11.06 1.99 7.17
CA VAL A 13 -10.26 2.39 8.34
C VAL A 13 -8.88 1.76 8.29
N LEU A 14 -8.82 0.45 8.04
CA LEU A 14 -7.58 -0.32 8.03
C LEU A 14 -6.65 0.14 6.91
N THR A 15 -7.18 0.41 5.71
CA THR A 15 -6.34 0.90 4.60
C THR A 15 -5.84 2.31 4.88
N PHE A 16 -6.69 3.21 5.40
CA PHE A 16 -6.27 4.56 5.78
C PHE A 16 -5.12 4.52 6.80
N THR A 17 -5.30 3.77 7.89
CA THR A 17 -4.30 3.63 8.94
C THR A 17 -3.02 2.97 8.40
N TRP A 18 -3.14 2.02 7.48
CA TRP A 18 -1.99 1.35 6.86
C TRP A 18 -1.15 2.34 6.06
N VAL A 19 -1.77 3.13 5.18
CA VAL A 19 -1.05 4.12 4.37
C VAL A 19 -0.36 5.15 5.27
N PHE A 20 -1.02 5.59 6.36
CA PHE A 20 -0.42 6.47 7.35
C PHE A 20 0.87 5.86 7.96
N PHE A 21 0.79 4.69 8.59
CA PHE A 21 1.96 4.08 9.24
C PHE A 21 3.03 3.63 8.26
N SER A 22 2.65 3.09 7.10
CA SER A 22 3.61 2.63 6.08
C SER A 22 4.43 3.77 5.50
N SER A 23 3.84 4.96 5.34
CA SER A 23 4.57 6.17 4.90
C SER A 23 5.68 6.60 5.86
N MET A 24 5.58 6.22 7.14
CA MET A 24 6.57 6.54 8.17
C MET A 24 7.66 5.47 8.32
N LEU A 25 7.55 4.31 7.67
CA LEU A 25 8.48 3.18 7.85
C LEU A 25 9.91 3.53 7.43
N GLY A 26 10.08 4.28 6.34
CA GLY A 26 11.39 4.74 5.89
C GLY A 26 12.07 5.66 6.91
N LEU A 27 11.31 6.61 7.45
CA LEU A 27 11.78 7.53 8.51
C LEU A 27 12.10 6.78 9.80
N ALA A 28 11.22 5.86 10.23
CA ALA A 28 11.45 5.04 11.42
C ALA A 28 12.71 4.19 11.26
N THR A 29 12.92 3.58 10.09
CA THR A 29 14.12 2.80 9.79
C THR A 29 15.38 3.65 9.87
N ASN A 30 15.36 4.85 9.29
CA ASN A 30 16.49 5.79 9.36
C ASN A 30 16.78 6.26 10.80
N PHE A 31 15.72 6.53 11.58
CA PHE A 31 15.88 6.93 12.97
C PHE A 31 16.52 5.82 13.82
N ILE A 32 16.04 4.58 13.69
CA ILE A 32 16.55 3.42 14.43
C ILE A 32 18.02 3.14 14.04
N THR A 33 18.33 3.12 12.74
CA THR A 33 19.71 2.92 12.27
C THR A 33 20.65 4.02 12.75
N THR A 34 20.19 5.27 12.83
CA THR A 34 20.97 6.38 13.41
C THR A 34 21.19 6.19 14.90
N ALA A 35 20.13 5.88 15.66
CA ALA A 35 20.19 5.72 17.11
C ALA A 35 21.10 4.56 17.55
N LEU A 36 21.23 3.53 16.70
CA LEU A 36 22.07 2.36 16.94
C LEU A 36 23.45 2.45 16.26
N ASP A 37 23.77 3.56 15.60
CA ASP A 37 25.01 3.78 14.82
C ASP A 37 25.29 2.68 13.75
N LEU A 38 24.24 2.22 13.08
CA LEU A 38 24.31 1.11 12.11
C LEU A 38 24.56 1.56 10.66
N HIS A 39 24.60 2.86 10.38
CA HIS A 39 24.75 3.44 9.03
C HIS A 39 26.01 3.00 8.27
N ARG A 40 27.02 2.50 8.99
CA ARG A 40 28.30 2.07 8.40
C ARG A 40 28.35 0.57 8.09
N VAL A 41 27.34 -0.19 8.49
CA VAL A 41 27.31 -1.65 8.34
C VAL A 41 26.63 -1.99 7.00
N SER A 42 27.29 -1.64 5.90
CA SER A 42 26.89 -2.09 4.56
C SER A 42 27.90 -3.10 4.01
N TYR A 43 27.43 -4.08 3.26
CA TYR A 43 28.29 -5.08 2.60
C TYR A 43 27.85 -5.23 1.14
N ASN A 44 28.81 -5.27 0.21
CA ASN A 44 28.56 -5.25 -1.24
C ASN A 44 27.58 -4.14 -1.71
N GLY A 45 27.60 -2.98 -1.04
CA GLY A 45 26.71 -1.86 -1.36
C GLY A 45 25.27 -2.03 -0.89
N PHE A 46 24.95 -3.07 -0.13
CA PHE A 46 23.64 -3.30 0.47
C PHE A 46 23.66 -3.00 1.98
N ASP A 47 22.66 -2.24 2.42
CA ASP A 47 22.44 -1.88 3.82
C ASP A 47 21.57 -2.94 4.52
N TYR A 48 22.24 -3.99 5.03
CA TYR A 48 21.60 -5.10 5.74
C TYR A 48 20.85 -4.65 7.02
N PRO A 49 21.40 -3.77 7.87
CA PRO A 49 20.68 -3.23 9.02
C PRO A 49 19.34 -2.60 8.65
N SER A 50 19.33 -1.70 7.66
CA SER A 50 18.09 -1.06 7.20
C SER A 50 17.08 -2.10 6.70
N ALA A 51 17.54 -3.10 5.93
CA ALA A 51 16.67 -4.16 5.42
C ALA A 51 16.06 -5.03 6.54
N ILE A 52 16.84 -5.39 7.56
CA ILE A 52 16.35 -6.18 8.70
C ILE A 52 15.36 -5.37 9.54
N ILE A 53 15.68 -4.09 9.80
CA ILE A 53 14.83 -3.20 10.59
C ILE A 53 13.50 -2.98 9.87
N ILE A 54 13.52 -2.59 8.59
CA ILE A 54 12.27 -2.35 7.83
C ILE A 54 11.44 -3.63 7.71
N THR A 55 12.06 -4.79 7.50
CA THR A 55 11.35 -6.09 7.48
C THR A 55 10.68 -6.37 8.81
N SER A 56 11.38 -6.11 9.92
CA SER A 56 10.85 -6.29 11.28
C SER A 56 9.69 -5.35 11.57
N LEU A 57 9.79 -4.08 11.16
CA LEU A 57 8.71 -3.10 11.30
C LEU A 57 7.49 -3.49 10.47
N ILE A 58 7.68 -3.91 9.21
CA ILE A 58 6.59 -4.40 8.36
C ILE A 58 5.93 -5.62 8.99
N PHE A 59 6.70 -6.59 9.50
CA PHE A 59 6.15 -7.77 10.15
C PHE A 59 5.28 -7.43 11.36
N VAL A 60 5.77 -6.55 12.24
CA VAL A 60 5.00 -6.09 13.42
C VAL A 60 3.74 -5.38 12.97
N LEU A 61 3.85 -4.48 12.00
CA LEU A 61 2.71 -3.71 11.50
C LEU A 61 1.66 -4.61 10.86
N VAL A 62 2.05 -5.50 9.95
CA VAL A 62 1.12 -6.46 9.32
C VAL A 62 0.48 -7.35 10.37
N THR A 63 1.22 -7.82 11.37
CA THR A 63 0.65 -8.65 12.46
C THR A 63 -0.44 -7.91 13.23
N ILE A 64 -0.20 -6.64 13.60
CA ILE A 64 -1.20 -5.80 14.27
C ILE A 64 -2.41 -5.59 13.37
N PHE A 65 -2.19 -5.28 12.09
CA PHE A 65 -3.26 -5.00 11.14
C PHE A 65 -4.09 -6.24 10.81
N THR A 66 -3.47 -7.42 10.73
CA THR A 66 -4.20 -8.69 10.58
C THR A 66 -5.09 -8.93 11.80
N PHE A 67 -4.60 -8.68 13.02
CA PHE A 67 -5.41 -8.81 14.23
C PHE A 67 -6.62 -7.86 14.22
N ILE A 68 -6.40 -6.58 13.90
CA ILE A 68 -7.46 -5.57 13.80
C ILE A 68 -8.44 -5.95 12.67
N GLY A 69 -7.93 -6.35 11.52
CA GLY A 69 -8.74 -6.74 10.36
C GLY A 69 -9.69 -7.90 10.67
N ASN A 70 -9.19 -8.92 11.36
CA ASN A 70 -10.00 -10.04 11.83
C ASN A 70 -11.12 -9.58 12.79
N ALA A 71 -10.82 -8.67 13.73
CA ALA A 71 -11.83 -8.09 14.63
C ALA A 71 -12.89 -7.26 13.88
N LEU A 72 -12.50 -6.62 12.77
CA LEU A 72 -13.37 -5.84 11.89
C LEU A 72 -14.12 -6.68 10.85
N GLY A 73 -14.17 -8.00 11.00
CA GLY A 73 -14.94 -8.89 10.13
C GLY A 73 -14.17 -9.35 8.89
N GLY A 74 -12.85 -9.53 9.03
CA GLY A 74 -11.97 -9.96 7.94
C GLY A 74 -11.53 -8.80 7.04
N ALA A 75 -11.47 -7.59 7.59
CA ALA A 75 -11.02 -6.41 6.86
C ALA A 75 -9.56 -6.58 6.40
N SER A 76 -9.25 -5.98 5.26
CA SER A 76 -7.98 -6.05 4.55
C SER A 76 -7.67 -4.68 3.96
N PHE A 77 -6.39 -4.37 3.82
CA PHE A 77 -5.90 -3.11 3.27
C PHE A 77 -5.38 -3.23 1.83
N ASN A 78 -5.51 -4.42 1.22
CA ASN A 78 -4.93 -4.71 -0.09
C ASN A 78 -5.99 -5.30 -1.05
N PRO A 79 -6.54 -4.49 -1.98
CA PRO A 79 -7.51 -4.97 -2.96
C PRO A 79 -6.94 -6.05 -3.88
N THR A 80 -5.66 -5.98 -4.22
CA THR A 80 -4.94 -7.01 -4.99
C THR A 80 -4.86 -8.34 -4.23
N GLY A 81 -4.65 -8.29 -2.91
CA GLY A 81 -4.71 -9.46 -2.05
C GLY A 81 -6.09 -10.12 -2.07
N ASN A 82 -7.15 -9.35 -1.84
CA ASN A 82 -8.51 -9.89 -1.83
C ASN A 82 -8.92 -10.45 -3.20
N ALA A 83 -8.55 -9.73 -4.26
CA ALA A 83 -8.75 -10.11 -5.66
C ALA A 83 -8.16 -11.49 -5.98
N SER A 84 -6.88 -11.66 -5.67
CA SER A 84 -6.13 -12.88 -5.95
C SER A 84 -6.60 -14.05 -5.10
N PHE A 85 -6.91 -13.84 -3.82
CA PHE A 85 -7.49 -14.89 -2.97
C PHE A 85 -8.88 -15.30 -3.46
N TYR A 86 -9.75 -14.36 -3.79
CA TYR A 86 -11.06 -14.68 -4.37
C TYR A 86 -10.94 -15.49 -5.67
N ALA A 87 -10.05 -15.08 -6.58
CA ALA A 87 -9.82 -15.79 -7.83
C ALA A 87 -9.25 -17.21 -7.62
N ALA A 88 -8.43 -17.41 -6.59
CA ALA A 88 -7.89 -18.71 -6.21
C ALA A 88 -8.87 -19.58 -5.40
N GLY A 89 -10.12 -19.12 -5.20
CA GLY A 89 -11.12 -19.83 -4.41
C GLY A 89 -10.82 -19.84 -2.90
N LEU A 90 -10.04 -18.88 -2.42
CA LEU A 90 -9.66 -18.71 -1.02
C LEU A 90 -10.48 -17.62 -0.34
N GLY A 91 -10.78 -17.83 0.95
CA GLY A 91 -11.50 -16.87 1.78
C GLY A 91 -13.02 -16.97 1.67
N SER A 92 -13.71 -16.03 2.31
CA SER A 92 -15.18 -15.98 2.38
C SER A 92 -15.79 -14.89 1.52
N ASP A 93 -15.00 -14.26 0.65
CA ASP A 93 -15.46 -13.16 -0.20
C ASP A 93 -16.32 -13.65 -1.38
N THR A 94 -17.24 -12.79 -1.79
CA THR A 94 -18.15 -12.96 -2.93
C THR A 94 -18.00 -11.77 -3.86
N LEU A 95 -18.47 -11.86 -5.11
CA LEU A 95 -18.49 -10.70 -6.02
C LEU A 95 -19.15 -9.47 -5.38
N ILE A 96 -20.22 -9.68 -4.60
CA ILE A 96 -20.95 -8.60 -3.93
C ILE A 96 -20.13 -8.00 -2.78
N SER A 97 -19.45 -8.81 -1.96
CA SER A 97 -18.57 -8.25 -0.91
C SER A 97 -17.39 -7.50 -1.52
N MET A 98 -16.79 -8.05 -2.58
CA MET A 98 -15.67 -7.42 -3.29
C MET A 98 -16.07 -6.07 -3.90
N ALA A 99 -17.26 -5.98 -4.50
CA ALA A 99 -17.79 -4.73 -5.05
C ALA A 99 -17.99 -3.63 -4.00
N LEU A 100 -18.22 -3.98 -2.72
CA LEU A 100 -18.34 -3.02 -1.62
C LEU A 100 -16.97 -2.67 -1.02
N ARG A 101 -16.07 -3.65 -0.95
CA ARG A 101 -14.77 -3.56 -0.29
C ARG A 101 -13.74 -2.78 -1.12
N PHE A 102 -13.68 -3.01 -2.43
CA PHE A 102 -12.71 -2.33 -3.30
C PHE A 102 -12.86 -0.81 -3.32
N PRO A 103 -14.07 -0.23 -3.47
CA PRO A 103 -14.24 1.21 -3.35
C PRO A 103 -13.80 1.73 -1.99
N ALA A 104 -14.06 1.01 -0.89
CA ALA A 104 -13.68 1.42 0.45
C ALA A 104 -12.15 1.46 0.66
N GLN A 105 -11.43 0.47 0.14
CA GLN A 105 -9.95 0.42 0.19
C GLN A 105 -9.33 1.54 -0.66
N LEU A 106 -9.87 1.77 -1.86
CA LEU A 106 -9.40 2.84 -2.74
C LEU A 106 -9.74 4.24 -2.20
N TRP A 107 -10.90 4.40 -1.56
CA TRP A 107 -11.35 5.66 -0.96
C TRP A 107 -10.46 6.12 0.19
N SER A 108 -9.94 5.19 0.98
CA SER A 108 -9.10 5.50 2.15
C SER A 108 -7.84 6.32 1.80
N MET A 109 -7.31 6.18 0.59
CA MET A 109 -6.17 6.96 0.08
C MET A 109 -6.47 8.46 0.01
N PHE A 110 -7.74 8.83 -0.22
CA PHE A 110 -8.16 10.21 -0.40
C PHE A 110 -8.14 10.98 0.93
N GLN A 111 -8.23 10.28 2.07
CA GLN A 111 -8.30 10.93 3.39
C GLN A 111 -6.94 11.21 4.01
N LEU A 112 -5.87 10.46 3.67
CA LEU A 112 -4.55 10.66 4.29
C LEU A 112 -4.03 12.10 4.11
N PRO A 113 -4.15 12.71 2.93
CA PRO A 113 -3.72 14.09 2.71
C PRO A 113 -4.54 15.12 3.46
N VAL A 114 -5.85 14.90 3.56
CA VAL A 114 -6.76 15.76 4.32
C VAL A 114 -6.49 15.64 5.81
N ALA A 115 -6.28 14.43 6.32
CA ALA A 115 -5.96 14.20 7.73
C ALA A 115 -4.60 14.79 8.12
N VAL A 116 -3.57 14.63 7.28
CA VAL A 116 -2.24 15.24 7.50
C VAL A 116 -2.32 16.76 7.41
N ALA A 117 -3.05 17.33 6.45
CA ALA A 117 -3.28 18.77 6.35
C ALA A 117 -4.01 19.34 7.58
N VAL A 118 -5.04 18.63 8.06
CA VAL A 118 -5.81 19.00 9.26
C VAL A 118 -4.99 18.86 10.55
N LEU A 119 -4.10 17.86 10.62
CA LEU A 119 -3.24 17.65 11.79
C LEU A 119 -2.03 18.61 11.84
N LEU A 120 -1.58 19.13 10.69
CA LEU A 120 -0.39 19.98 10.60
C LEU A 120 -0.69 21.49 10.53
N GLU A 121 -1.89 21.93 10.14
CA GLU A 121 -2.22 23.37 10.04
C GLU A 121 -3.60 23.76 10.59
N SER A 122 -3.69 24.91 11.27
CA SER A 122 -4.92 25.44 11.89
C SER A 122 -5.63 26.53 11.05
N SER A 123 -5.29 26.70 9.77
CA SER A 123 -5.83 27.79 8.94
C SER A 123 -7.14 27.39 8.25
N SER A 124 -8.18 28.19 8.45
CA SER A 124 -9.55 27.95 7.94
C SER A 124 -9.65 27.81 6.41
N THR A 125 -8.72 28.42 5.66
CA THR A 125 -8.64 28.33 4.20
C THR A 125 -8.21 26.95 3.70
N VAL A 126 -7.35 26.25 4.45
CA VAL A 126 -6.83 24.92 4.09
C VAL A 126 -7.91 23.85 4.33
N ILE A 127 -8.65 23.99 5.43
CA ILE A 127 -9.84 23.18 5.72
C ILE A 127 -10.92 23.41 4.66
N SER A 128 -11.13 24.68 4.28
CA SER A 128 -11.74 25.17 3.03
C SER A 128 -11.61 24.24 1.82
N ILE A 129 -10.38 24.24 1.32
CA ILE A 129 -9.97 23.60 0.07
C ILE A 129 -9.98 22.07 0.21
N ALA A 130 -9.61 21.55 1.37
CA ALA A 130 -9.68 20.11 1.65
C ALA A 130 -11.13 19.60 1.65
N THR A 131 -12.08 20.40 2.16
CA THR A 131 -13.51 20.05 2.23
C THR A 131 -14.22 20.19 0.88
N SER A 132 -13.87 21.18 0.05
CA SER A 132 -14.42 21.29 -1.30
C SER A 132 -13.95 20.15 -2.21
N ARG A 133 -12.66 19.79 -2.12
CA ARG A 133 -12.11 18.64 -2.83
C ARG A 133 -12.62 17.29 -2.30
N PHE A 134 -13.06 17.22 -1.03
CA PHE A 134 -13.76 16.06 -0.46
C PHE A 134 -15.11 15.79 -1.12
N LEU A 135 -15.84 16.84 -1.51
CA LEU A 135 -17.12 16.70 -2.24
C LEU A 135 -16.90 16.35 -3.72
N ASP A 136 -15.88 16.92 -4.36
CA ASP A 136 -15.50 16.56 -5.74
C ASP A 136 -15.02 15.09 -5.84
N SER A 137 -14.41 14.57 -4.77
CA SER A 137 -13.93 13.19 -4.66
C SER A 137 -15.05 12.14 -4.62
N LEU A 138 -16.29 12.55 -4.35
CA LEU A 138 -17.48 11.68 -4.40
C LEU A 138 -17.79 11.23 -5.85
N SER A 139 -17.21 11.90 -6.85
CA SER A 139 -17.22 11.46 -8.25
C SER A 139 -16.00 10.56 -8.54
N LEU A 140 -16.26 9.27 -8.71
CA LEU A 140 -15.22 8.24 -8.88
C LEU A 140 -14.23 8.53 -10.03
N ALA A 141 -12.98 8.13 -9.80
CA ALA A 141 -11.86 7.94 -10.75
C ALA A 141 -10.85 9.09 -10.99
N LEU A 142 -10.93 10.22 -10.26
CA LEU A 142 -10.11 11.42 -10.54
C LEU A 142 -9.16 11.91 -9.42
N GLY A 143 -9.29 11.43 -8.17
CA GLY A 143 -8.69 12.12 -7.02
C GLY A 143 -7.46 11.50 -6.33
N SER A 144 -6.81 10.48 -6.90
CA SER A 144 -5.50 10.02 -6.37
C SER A 144 -4.44 11.14 -6.43
N VAL A 145 -4.52 11.97 -7.49
CA VAL A 145 -3.68 13.17 -7.68
C VAL A 145 -4.07 14.28 -6.73
N GLY A 146 -5.37 14.49 -6.50
CA GLY A 146 -5.85 15.53 -5.59
C GLY A 146 -5.31 15.34 -4.17
N GLY A 147 -5.23 14.09 -3.72
CA GLY A 147 -4.65 13.73 -2.43
C GLY A 147 -3.15 14.07 -2.33
N VAL A 148 -2.30 13.49 -3.19
CA VAL A 148 -0.85 13.74 -3.11
C VAL A 148 -0.51 15.21 -3.37
N LEU A 149 -1.20 15.88 -4.30
CA LEU A 149 -1.02 17.31 -4.52
C LEU A 149 -1.42 18.15 -3.29
N ALA A 150 -2.48 17.79 -2.57
CA ALA A 150 -2.85 18.48 -1.33
C ALA A 150 -1.77 18.34 -0.24
N VAL A 151 -1.14 17.18 -0.11
CA VAL A 151 0.02 16.99 0.81
C VAL A 151 1.23 17.77 0.34
N MET A 152 1.53 17.78 -0.96
CA MET A 152 2.65 18.55 -1.51
C MET A 152 2.46 20.07 -1.36
N GLU A 153 1.21 20.54 -1.35
CA GLU A 153 0.87 21.96 -1.21
C GLU A 153 0.88 22.40 0.26
N VAL A 154 0.40 21.57 1.18
CA VAL A 154 0.24 21.91 2.62
C VAL A 154 1.52 21.65 3.44
N MET A 155 2.47 20.90 2.90
CA MET A 155 3.65 20.52 3.67
C MET A 155 4.72 21.62 3.74
N PRO A 156 5.26 21.90 4.93
CA PRO A 156 6.32 22.90 5.10
C PRO A 156 7.52 22.60 4.17
N PRO A 157 8.13 23.61 3.53
CA PRO A 157 9.23 23.43 2.58
C PRO A 157 10.40 22.61 3.14
N LYS A 158 10.62 22.69 4.46
CA LYS A 158 11.63 21.95 5.20
C LYS A 158 11.44 20.42 5.18
N TYR A 159 10.21 19.92 5.03
CA TYR A 159 9.89 18.48 5.06
C TYR A 159 9.42 17.93 3.71
N LYS A 160 9.24 18.79 2.71
CA LYS A 160 8.76 18.44 1.36
C LYS A 160 9.61 17.38 0.65
N HIS A 161 10.89 17.28 0.97
CA HIS A 161 11.81 16.28 0.42
C HIS A 161 11.72 14.91 1.10
N LEU A 162 10.98 14.78 2.21
CA LEU A 162 10.85 13.54 2.99
C LEU A 162 9.61 12.71 2.62
N ILE A 163 8.61 13.33 1.99
CA ILE A 163 7.43 12.63 1.47
C ILE A 163 7.73 12.18 0.04
N GLY A 164 8.44 11.06 -0.07
CA GLY A 164 8.66 10.36 -1.34
C GLY A 164 7.66 9.22 -1.47
N GLY A 165 6.67 9.36 -2.35
CA GLY A 165 5.84 8.24 -2.79
C GLY A 165 6.52 7.44 -3.91
N PRO A 166 5.85 6.39 -4.43
CA PRO A 166 6.22 5.77 -5.71
C PRO A 166 6.51 6.86 -6.74
N SER A 167 7.72 6.85 -7.28
CA SER A 167 8.19 7.87 -8.21
C SER A 167 8.80 7.17 -9.40
N LEU A 168 8.25 7.48 -10.56
CA LEU A 168 8.65 6.90 -11.81
C LEU A 168 10.04 7.42 -12.19
N LYS A 169 11.04 6.53 -12.20
CA LYS A 169 12.43 6.83 -12.59
C LYS A 169 12.74 6.51 -14.04
N VAL A 170 11.81 5.84 -14.72
CA VAL A 170 11.93 5.38 -16.12
C VAL A 170 10.79 5.94 -16.97
N SER A 171 10.77 5.61 -18.28
CA SER A 171 9.63 5.99 -19.12
C SER A 171 8.32 5.39 -18.60
N LEU A 172 7.19 6.04 -18.87
CA LEU A 172 5.87 5.58 -18.43
C LEU A 172 5.58 4.13 -18.84
N HIS A 173 5.88 3.77 -20.08
CA HIS A 173 5.66 2.41 -20.58
C HIS A 173 6.53 1.39 -19.85
N THR A 174 7.82 1.70 -19.66
CA THR A 174 8.75 0.84 -18.93
C THR A 174 8.33 0.68 -17.46
N GLY A 175 7.90 1.76 -16.81
CA GLY A 175 7.45 1.70 -15.42
C GLY A 175 6.12 0.97 -15.28
N ALA A 176 5.22 1.08 -16.25
CA ALA A 176 3.97 0.33 -16.25
C ALA A 176 4.20 -1.18 -16.39
N ILE A 177 5.14 -1.58 -17.24
CA ILE A 177 5.58 -2.98 -17.32
C ILE A 177 6.25 -3.42 -16.02
N ALA A 178 7.15 -2.60 -15.47
CA ALA A 178 7.85 -2.92 -14.24
C ALA A 178 6.88 -3.11 -13.06
N GLU A 179 5.96 -2.17 -12.82
CA GLU A 179 4.90 -2.31 -11.81
C GLU A 179 4.04 -3.55 -12.04
N GLY A 180 3.69 -3.82 -13.29
CA GLY A 180 2.96 -5.02 -13.66
C GLY A 180 3.67 -6.32 -13.27
N VAL A 181 4.96 -6.43 -13.61
CA VAL A 181 5.80 -7.59 -13.28
C VAL A 181 6.02 -7.70 -11.77
N LEU A 182 6.34 -6.60 -11.09
CA LEU A 182 6.58 -6.57 -9.65
C LEU A 182 5.31 -6.99 -8.89
N THR A 183 4.14 -6.50 -9.31
CA THR A 183 2.83 -6.89 -8.76
C THR A 183 2.56 -8.38 -8.98
N PHE A 184 2.76 -8.87 -10.21
CA PHE A 184 2.58 -10.29 -10.53
C PHE A 184 3.46 -11.17 -9.62
N VAL A 185 4.75 -10.83 -9.49
CA VAL A 185 5.72 -11.59 -8.70
C VAL A 185 5.31 -11.62 -7.23
N ILE A 186 5.01 -10.46 -6.62
CA ILE A 186 4.65 -10.44 -5.20
C ILE A 186 3.33 -11.16 -4.94
N THR A 187 2.31 -11.00 -5.80
CA THR A 187 1.03 -11.70 -5.64
C THR A 187 1.19 -13.21 -5.81
N PHE A 188 1.99 -13.66 -6.77
CA PHE A 188 2.30 -15.08 -6.95
C PHE A 188 3.02 -15.67 -5.74
N VAL A 189 4.03 -14.96 -5.22
CA VAL A 189 4.76 -15.38 -4.02
C VAL A 189 3.83 -15.42 -2.79
N VAL A 190 2.99 -14.41 -2.60
CA VAL A 190 2.00 -14.37 -1.51
C VAL A 190 1.03 -15.55 -1.62
N LEU A 191 0.49 -15.85 -2.80
CA LEU A 191 -0.36 -17.04 -3.00
C LEU A 191 0.40 -18.33 -2.67
N CYS A 192 1.64 -18.48 -3.14
CA CYS A 192 2.47 -19.64 -2.81
C CYS A 192 2.67 -19.80 -1.30
N ILE A 193 2.92 -18.70 -0.58
CA ILE A 193 3.07 -18.70 0.88
C ILE A 193 1.75 -19.07 1.56
N MET A 194 0.62 -18.55 1.09
CA MET A 194 -0.68 -18.83 1.72
C MET A 194 -1.14 -20.28 1.50
N LEU A 195 -0.83 -20.85 0.33
CA LEU A 195 -1.27 -22.18 -0.09
C LEU A 195 -0.30 -23.30 0.34
N ARG A 196 1.01 -23.07 0.26
CA ARG A 196 2.06 -24.08 0.53
C ARG A 196 3.07 -23.65 1.59
N GLY A 197 2.90 -22.49 2.18
CA GLY A 197 3.80 -22.00 3.22
C GLY A 197 3.63 -22.71 4.56
N PRO A 198 4.36 -22.25 5.58
CA PRO A 198 4.35 -22.86 6.91
C PRO A 198 2.96 -22.85 7.55
N ARG A 199 2.72 -23.78 8.48
CA ARG A 199 1.44 -23.85 9.22
C ARG A 199 1.20 -22.65 10.16
N SER A 200 2.26 -21.99 10.62
CA SER A 200 2.13 -20.85 11.52
C SER A 200 1.88 -19.56 10.75
N GLU A 201 0.81 -18.85 11.13
CA GLU A 201 0.45 -17.55 10.54
C GLU A 201 1.58 -16.53 10.71
N ALA A 202 2.27 -16.53 11.86
CA ALA A 202 3.43 -15.68 12.07
C ALA A 202 4.56 -15.94 11.05
N ALA A 203 4.83 -17.21 10.70
CA ALA A 203 5.86 -17.51 9.72
C ALA A 203 5.41 -17.12 8.29
N LYS A 204 4.12 -17.26 7.96
CA LYS A 204 3.59 -16.72 6.69
C LYS A 204 3.77 -15.21 6.62
N THR A 205 3.41 -14.48 7.67
CA THR A 205 3.58 -13.02 7.74
C THR A 205 5.05 -12.61 7.64
N TRP A 206 5.96 -13.36 8.27
CA TRP A 206 7.39 -13.11 8.16
C TRP A 206 7.90 -13.31 6.73
N LEU A 207 7.51 -14.42 6.08
CA LEU A 207 7.88 -14.70 4.68
C LEU A 207 7.29 -13.67 3.72
N MET A 208 6.06 -13.20 3.96
CA MET A 208 5.44 -12.12 3.18
C MET A 208 6.20 -10.80 3.35
N ALA A 209 6.62 -10.46 4.58
CA ALA A 209 7.41 -9.26 4.85
C ALA A 209 8.77 -9.29 4.14
N ILE A 210 9.50 -10.41 4.24
CA ILE A 210 10.77 -10.61 3.53
C ILE A 210 10.57 -10.45 2.02
N SER A 211 9.57 -11.15 1.46
CA SER A 211 9.27 -11.10 0.02
C SER A 211 8.95 -9.67 -0.42
N THR A 212 8.19 -8.93 0.38
CA THR A 212 7.84 -7.54 0.11
C THR A 212 9.09 -6.66 0.05
N VAL A 213 10.00 -6.77 1.02
CA VAL A 213 11.23 -5.98 1.03
C VAL A 213 12.16 -6.34 -0.14
N ILE A 214 12.26 -7.62 -0.50
CA ILE A 214 13.04 -8.07 -1.67
C ILE A 214 12.48 -7.45 -2.96
N VAL A 215 11.16 -7.54 -3.17
CA VAL A 215 10.54 -6.98 -4.38
C VAL A 215 10.62 -5.45 -4.38
N ILE A 216 10.49 -4.79 -3.22
CA ILE A 216 10.64 -3.34 -3.10
C ILE A 216 12.05 -2.91 -3.50
N THR A 217 13.06 -3.57 -2.93
CA THR A 217 14.46 -3.24 -3.21
C THR A 217 14.83 -3.51 -4.67
N ALA A 218 14.31 -4.58 -5.28
CA ALA A 218 14.49 -4.87 -6.71
C ALA A 218 13.80 -3.85 -7.63
N GLY A 219 12.60 -3.39 -7.28
CA GLY A 219 11.82 -2.43 -8.06
C GLY A 219 12.19 -0.96 -7.86
N ALA A 220 12.96 -0.63 -6.81
CA ALA A 220 13.25 0.74 -6.40
C ALA A 220 13.97 1.57 -7.47
N SER A 221 14.69 0.94 -8.39
CA SER A 221 15.36 1.61 -9.52
C SER A 221 14.40 2.00 -10.64
N TYR A 222 13.20 1.41 -10.71
CA TYR A 222 12.22 1.65 -11.77
C TYR A 222 11.12 2.63 -11.35
N THR A 223 10.38 2.32 -10.28
CA THR A 223 9.09 2.97 -10.01
C THR A 223 8.84 3.35 -8.55
N GLY A 224 9.71 2.94 -7.62
CA GLY A 224 9.38 3.05 -6.19
C GLY A 224 8.16 2.17 -5.88
N PRO A 225 8.29 0.83 -5.99
CA PRO A 225 7.22 -0.11 -6.28
C PRO A 225 5.94 0.10 -5.46
N ALA A 226 4.83 0.34 -6.16
CA ALA A 226 3.52 0.45 -5.53
C ALA A 226 2.94 -0.94 -5.22
N MET A 227 2.98 -1.87 -6.19
CA MET A 227 2.54 -3.28 -6.08
C MET A 227 1.12 -3.52 -5.54
N ASN A 228 0.36 -2.45 -5.36
CA ASN A 228 -1.00 -2.44 -4.88
C ASN A 228 -1.65 -1.18 -5.48
N PRO A 229 -2.77 -1.33 -6.19
CA PRO A 229 -3.45 -0.22 -6.84
C PRO A 229 -3.95 0.83 -5.84
N ALA A 230 -4.10 0.46 -4.56
CA ALA A 230 -4.37 1.38 -3.47
C ALA A 230 -3.15 2.24 -3.05
N PHE A 231 -2.02 2.18 -3.75
CA PHE A 231 -0.83 3.01 -3.47
C PHE A 231 -0.37 3.87 -4.68
N VAL A 232 -1.07 3.83 -5.82
CA VAL A 232 -0.71 4.60 -7.03
C VAL A 232 -1.34 5.99 -7.00
N SER A 233 -0.54 7.05 -7.10
CA SER A 233 -1.00 8.44 -6.86
C SER A 233 -1.25 9.31 -8.10
N ASP A 234 -0.73 9.02 -9.29
CA ASP A 234 -0.70 10.01 -10.41
C ASP A 234 -1.76 9.80 -11.52
N TYR A 235 -2.47 10.81 -12.03
CA TYR A 235 -3.81 10.70 -12.70
C TYR A 235 -3.75 10.22 -14.16
N TYR A 236 -2.79 10.68 -14.96
CA TYR A 236 -2.64 10.24 -16.35
C TYR A 236 -1.77 8.98 -16.46
N SER A 237 -0.74 8.89 -15.64
CA SER A 237 0.14 7.72 -15.54
C SER A 237 -0.55 6.53 -14.86
N SER A 238 -1.46 6.78 -13.90
CA SER A 238 -2.16 5.73 -13.16
C SER A 238 -3.11 4.93 -14.03
N GLN A 239 -3.81 5.49 -15.02
CA GLN A 239 -4.84 4.69 -15.69
C GLN A 239 -4.28 3.44 -16.38
N LEU A 240 -3.08 3.53 -16.98
CA LEU A 240 -2.42 2.37 -17.57
C LEU A 240 -1.76 1.49 -16.50
N ILE A 241 -1.01 2.09 -15.57
CA ILE A 241 -0.31 1.38 -14.50
C ILE A 241 -1.31 0.63 -13.61
N TYR A 242 -2.36 1.31 -13.16
CA TYR A 242 -3.47 0.77 -12.37
C TYR A 242 -4.16 -0.40 -13.08
N LYS A 243 -4.50 -0.26 -14.37
CA LYS A 243 -5.10 -1.36 -15.13
C LYS A 243 -4.17 -2.56 -15.20
N LEU A 244 -2.88 -2.35 -15.47
CA LEU A 244 -1.90 -3.43 -15.53
C LEU A 244 -1.66 -4.07 -14.16
N VAL A 245 -1.43 -3.29 -13.10
CA VAL A 245 -1.26 -3.76 -11.72
C VAL A 245 -2.49 -4.56 -11.28
N PHE A 246 -3.69 -4.05 -11.53
CA PHE A 246 -4.93 -4.73 -11.19
C PHE A 246 -5.05 -6.04 -11.98
N ILE A 247 -5.00 -6.01 -13.32
CA ILE A 247 -5.16 -7.21 -14.17
C ILE A 247 -4.08 -8.26 -13.88
N LEU A 248 -2.81 -7.87 -13.79
CA LEU A 248 -1.69 -8.78 -13.60
C LEU A 248 -1.67 -9.38 -12.19
N SER A 249 -2.31 -8.73 -11.21
CA SER A 249 -2.47 -9.32 -9.88
C SER A 249 -3.42 -10.53 -9.85
N TYR A 250 -4.29 -10.71 -10.85
CA TYR A 250 -5.17 -11.89 -10.93
C TYR A 250 -4.53 -13.08 -11.63
N LEU A 251 -3.60 -12.84 -12.56
CA LEU A 251 -2.99 -13.92 -13.36
C LEU A 251 -2.39 -15.05 -12.51
N PRO A 252 -1.71 -14.78 -11.38
CA PRO A 252 -1.21 -15.83 -10.50
C PRO A 252 -2.27 -16.83 -10.03
N ALA A 253 -3.51 -16.39 -9.82
CA ALA A 253 -4.61 -17.26 -9.38
C ALA A 253 -5.06 -18.26 -10.45
N PHE A 254 -4.90 -17.93 -11.73
CA PHE A 254 -5.23 -18.82 -12.85
C PHE A 254 -4.08 -19.76 -13.25
N LEU A 255 -2.85 -19.41 -12.87
CA LEU A 255 -1.66 -20.24 -13.12
C LEU A 255 -1.45 -21.29 -12.03
N TYR A 256 -2.21 -21.21 -10.95
CA TYR A 256 -2.18 -22.17 -9.87
C TYR A 256 -3.29 -23.22 -10.11
N PRO A 257 -2.96 -24.51 -10.32
CA PRO A 257 -3.94 -25.58 -10.54
C PRO A 257 -4.68 -26.00 -9.28
#